data_AF-A0A845SJC5-F1
#
_entry.id   AF-A0A845SJC5-F1
#
_cell.length_a   1.000
_cell.length_b   1.000
_cell.length_c   1.000
_cell.angle_alpha   90.00
_cell.angle_beta   90.00
_cell.angle_gamma   90.00
#
_symmetry.space_group_name_H-M   'P 1'
#
loop_
_entity.id
_entity.type
_entity.pdbx_description
1 polymer ?
#
loop_
_entity_poly.entity_id
_entity_poly.type
_entity_poly.pdbx_seq_one_letter_code
_entity_poly.pdbx_strand_id
1 'polypeptide(L)'
;MSTPYIKMEGIAKSFGPVQALKSVDLEIYPYEIHALLGENGAGKSTLMKILSGIYDPTAGKINIDNIDYSKLDHKIAAKLGIGIIYQELSVIDELTVLENLFIGRLPVKKVFGISTVDWHDMRTRAAIMLLRVGLKIRLDEKVGNLSISQKQMLEIAKTLMLDARVIIMDEPTSSLTYNEVDYLFLIMNQLRRDGTAIVYISHKLNEIRRICNRYTVMKDGSSVASGRIEQVTNDGIVRLMVGREVQNRFRSLKEKVGVEGGHAEIMFEVSNITSKDQRRVKNVSFQVKKGEIMGFAGLVGSGRTEFMNCIFGVEPKSSGKVMLRNVDITPTSPLDALKKGMGYITESRRENGFFDNFSIAQNIAISKSLKDGGYKGVVGLFDPAAERKLAEEQRQLLSLKCSSVDQNITELSGGNQQKVLISKWLCCEPEVIIFDEPTRGIDVGAKAEIYKVMRNLAATGKTILMVSSELPEIISVCDRIAIFREGTLANILDNNEHIGEEDIMTWALPQS
;
A
#
# COMPACT_ATOMS: atom_id res chain seq x y z
N MET A 1 14.71 -30.48 -18.65
CA MET A 1 13.65 -29.58 -18.11
C MET A 1 13.77 -29.62 -16.60
N SER A 2 13.79 -28.47 -15.93
CA SER A 2 13.72 -28.42 -14.47
C SER A 2 12.37 -28.96 -14.01
N THR A 3 12.33 -29.65 -12.87
CA THR A 3 11.09 -30.15 -12.26
C THR A 3 10.60 -29.11 -11.25
N PRO A 4 9.30 -28.75 -11.21
CA PRO A 4 8.78 -27.86 -10.19
C PRO A 4 8.92 -28.49 -8.79
N TYR A 5 9.32 -27.69 -7.80
CA TYR A 5 9.35 -28.12 -6.41
C TYR A 5 7.95 -28.17 -5.79
N ILE A 6 7.08 -27.24 -6.18
CA ILE A 6 5.66 -27.24 -5.83
C ILE A 6 4.83 -27.17 -7.11
N LYS A 7 3.84 -28.05 -7.23
CA LYS A 7 2.82 -28.03 -8.26
C LYS A 7 1.44 -28.02 -7.62
N MET A 8 0.66 -27.00 -7.92
CA MET A 8 -0.74 -26.88 -7.52
C MET A 8 -1.58 -27.03 -8.78
N GLU A 9 -2.49 -27.99 -8.82
CA GLU A 9 -3.31 -28.29 -10.00
C GLU A 9 -4.80 -28.22 -9.68
N GLY A 10 -5.54 -27.41 -10.44
CA GLY A 10 -7.00 -27.29 -10.33
C GLY A 10 -7.49 -26.88 -8.94
N ILE A 11 -6.71 -26.06 -8.21
CA ILE A 11 -7.04 -25.69 -6.83
C ILE A 11 -8.32 -24.84 -6.81
N ALA A 12 -9.28 -25.27 -5.99
CA ALA A 12 -10.52 -24.56 -5.74
C ALA A 12 -10.71 -24.30 -4.24
N LYS A 13 -11.44 -23.23 -3.92
CA LYS A 13 -11.80 -22.86 -2.54
C LYS A 13 -13.08 -22.03 -2.51
N SER A 14 -14.06 -22.53 -1.77
CA SER A 14 -15.29 -21.80 -1.44
C SER A 14 -15.38 -21.52 0.06
N PHE A 15 -15.91 -20.35 0.41
CA PHE A 15 -16.27 -19.94 1.77
C PHE A 15 -17.77 -19.69 1.81
N GLY A 16 -18.53 -20.71 2.18
CA GLY A 16 -20.00 -20.68 2.08
C GLY A 16 -20.43 -20.39 0.63
N PRO A 17 -21.21 -19.32 0.38
CA PRO A 17 -21.68 -18.98 -0.97
C PRO A 17 -20.61 -18.31 -1.85
N VAL A 18 -19.50 -17.84 -1.28
CA VAL A 18 -18.47 -17.11 -2.02
C VAL A 18 -17.41 -18.07 -2.55
N GLN A 19 -17.26 -18.14 -3.87
CA GLN A 19 -16.21 -18.91 -4.52
C GLN A 19 -14.94 -18.05 -4.69
N ALA A 20 -13.94 -18.28 -3.83
CA ALA A 20 -12.70 -17.51 -3.84
C ALA A 20 -11.71 -18.02 -4.90
N LEU A 21 -11.61 -19.34 -5.08
CA LEU A 21 -10.82 -19.99 -6.13
C LEU A 21 -11.71 -20.99 -6.89
N LYS A 22 -11.65 -20.95 -8.22
CA LYS A 22 -12.42 -21.79 -9.13
C LYS A 22 -11.58 -22.96 -9.64
N SER A 23 -10.44 -22.66 -10.23
CA SER A 23 -9.47 -23.61 -10.74
C SER A 23 -8.16 -22.88 -10.97
N VAL A 24 -7.19 -23.09 -10.08
CA VAL A 24 -5.89 -22.41 -10.14
C VAL A 24 -4.77 -23.42 -10.28
N ASP A 25 -3.97 -23.20 -11.31
CA ASP A 25 -2.73 -23.92 -11.56
C ASP A 25 -1.54 -23.01 -11.24
N LEU A 26 -0.59 -23.51 -10.45
CA LEU A 26 0.64 -22.81 -10.10
C LEU A 26 1.81 -23.79 -10.01
N GLU A 27 2.92 -23.42 -10.62
CA GLU A 27 4.16 -24.20 -10.58
C GLU A 27 5.30 -23.32 -10.06
N ILE A 28 5.97 -23.78 -9.00
CA ILE A 28 7.08 -23.06 -8.37
C ILE A 28 8.34 -23.90 -8.56
N TYR A 29 9.36 -23.31 -9.18
CA TYR A 29 10.60 -23.97 -9.53
C TYR A 29 11.73 -23.55 -8.57
N PRO A 30 12.63 -24.46 -8.18
CA PRO A 30 13.82 -24.10 -7.42
C PRO A 30 14.71 -23.15 -8.26
N TYR A 31 15.54 -22.35 -7.59
CA TYR A 31 16.44 -21.37 -8.22
C TYR A 31 15.76 -20.25 -9.04
N GLU A 32 14.44 -20.08 -8.87
CA GLU A 32 13.66 -19.08 -9.58
C GLU A 32 12.85 -18.19 -8.61
N ILE A 33 12.62 -16.96 -9.06
CA ILE A 33 11.68 -16.02 -8.45
C ILE A 33 10.45 -15.96 -9.36
N HIS A 34 9.32 -16.43 -8.86
CA HIS A 34 8.05 -16.53 -9.57
C HIS A 34 7.12 -15.39 -9.17
N ALA A 35 6.73 -14.57 -10.13
CA ALA A 35 5.76 -13.50 -9.93
C ALA A 35 4.33 -14.05 -9.91
N LEU A 36 3.60 -13.86 -8.80
CA LEU A 36 2.17 -14.14 -8.76
C LEU A 36 1.39 -12.83 -8.89
N LEU A 37 0.71 -12.67 -10.01
CA LEU A 37 0.10 -11.42 -10.46
C LEU A 37 -1.42 -11.55 -10.53
N GLY A 38 -2.12 -10.43 -10.47
CA GLY A 38 -3.59 -10.41 -10.54
C GLY A 38 -4.17 -9.23 -9.79
N GLU A 39 -5.43 -8.89 -10.08
CA GLU A 39 -6.16 -7.87 -9.33
C GLU A 39 -6.38 -8.27 -7.86
N ASN A 40 -6.75 -7.29 -7.02
CA ASN A 40 -7.22 -7.60 -5.67
C ASN A 40 -8.50 -8.43 -5.74
N GLY A 41 -8.61 -9.43 -4.87
CA GLY A 41 -9.71 -10.38 -4.92
C GLY A 41 -9.57 -11.47 -6.00
N ALA A 42 -8.50 -11.47 -6.80
CA ALA A 42 -8.22 -12.57 -7.74
C ALA A 42 -7.95 -13.92 -7.06
N GLY A 43 -7.75 -13.93 -5.73
CA GLY A 43 -7.54 -15.14 -4.93
C GLY A 43 -6.08 -15.46 -4.56
N LYS A 44 -5.12 -14.59 -4.88
CA LYS A 44 -3.68 -14.79 -4.63
C LYS A 44 -3.38 -15.16 -3.17
N SER A 45 -3.81 -14.33 -2.21
CA SER A 45 -3.58 -14.60 -0.78
C SER A 45 -4.37 -15.82 -0.29
N THR A 46 -5.53 -16.13 -0.87
CA THR A 46 -6.26 -17.39 -0.58
C THR A 46 -5.45 -18.61 -1.02
N LEU A 47 -4.85 -18.56 -2.21
CA LEU A 47 -3.98 -19.62 -2.72
C LEU A 47 -2.74 -19.80 -1.82
N MET A 48 -2.12 -18.70 -1.39
CA MET A 48 -0.97 -18.77 -0.48
C MET A 48 -1.34 -19.25 0.92
N LYS A 49 -2.53 -18.91 1.42
CA LYS A 49 -3.06 -19.46 2.69
C LYS A 49 -3.35 -20.97 2.58
N ILE A 50 -3.70 -21.48 1.41
CA ILE A 50 -3.78 -22.92 1.16
C ILE A 50 -2.37 -23.54 1.17
N LEU A 51 -1.42 -22.93 0.47
CA LEU A 51 -0.06 -23.45 0.39
C LEU A 51 0.70 -23.42 1.74
N SER A 52 0.37 -22.47 2.62
CA SER A 52 0.92 -22.39 3.99
C SER A 52 0.13 -23.21 5.03
N GLY A 53 -0.92 -23.92 4.61
CA GLY A 53 -1.70 -24.80 5.46
C GLY A 53 -2.64 -24.10 6.46
N ILE A 54 -3.06 -22.86 6.16
CA ILE A 54 -4.09 -22.13 6.91
C ILE A 54 -5.49 -22.52 6.44
N TYR A 55 -5.67 -22.76 5.14
CA TYR A 55 -6.94 -23.18 4.57
C TYR A 55 -6.80 -24.50 3.82
N ASP A 56 -7.78 -25.38 4.00
CA ASP A 56 -7.89 -26.58 3.18
C ASP A 56 -8.48 -26.23 1.80
N PRO A 57 -7.95 -26.76 0.68
CA PRO A 57 -8.60 -26.63 -0.62
C PRO A 57 -9.92 -27.41 -0.63
N THR A 58 -10.91 -26.94 -1.40
CA THR A 58 -12.16 -27.71 -1.60
C THR A 58 -12.05 -28.70 -2.76
N ALA A 59 -11.13 -28.45 -3.70
CA ALA A 59 -10.77 -29.37 -4.79
C ALA A 59 -9.35 -29.07 -5.30
N GLY A 60 -8.83 -29.95 -6.14
CA GLY A 60 -7.49 -29.87 -6.73
C GLY A 60 -6.47 -30.73 -6.01
N LYS A 61 -5.21 -30.67 -6.45
CA LYS A 61 -4.10 -31.45 -5.91
C LYS A 61 -2.89 -30.56 -5.66
N ILE A 62 -2.17 -30.83 -4.57
CA ILE A 62 -0.91 -30.18 -4.25
C ILE A 62 0.17 -31.25 -4.28
N ASN A 63 1.18 -31.08 -5.12
CA ASN A 63 2.37 -31.93 -5.15
C ASN A 63 3.58 -31.11 -4.70
N ILE A 64 4.34 -31.64 -3.75
CA ILE A 64 5.55 -31.00 -3.22
C ILE A 64 6.66 -32.05 -3.22
N ASP A 65 7.76 -31.76 -3.90
CA ASP A 65 8.91 -32.67 -4.02
C ASP A 65 8.50 -34.08 -4.50
N ASN A 66 7.59 -34.15 -5.48
CA ASN A 66 6.99 -35.38 -6.03
C ASN A 66 6.10 -36.18 -5.05
N ILE A 67 5.68 -35.58 -3.93
CA ILE A 67 4.75 -36.19 -2.98
C ILE A 67 3.41 -35.46 -3.06
N ASP A 68 2.32 -36.22 -3.21
CA ASP A 68 0.97 -35.67 -3.25
C ASP A 68 0.41 -35.41 -1.84
N TYR A 69 -0.14 -34.22 -1.66
CA TYR A 69 -0.82 -33.75 -0.48
C TYR A 69 -2.26 -33.35 -0.83
N SER A 70 -3.22 -33.94 -0.12
CA SER A 70 -4.63 -33.53 -0.22
C SER A 70 -4.90 -32.24 0.57
N LYS A 71 -4.14 -32.01 1.64
CA LYS A 71 -4.14 -30.78 2.43
C LYS A 71 -2.81 -30.58 3.14
N LEU A 72 -2.55 -29.34 3.51
CA LEU A 72 -1.40 -28.96 4.32
C LEU A 72 -1.91 -28.37 5.65
N ASP A 73 -1.16 -28.59 6.71
CA ASP A 73 -1.27 -27.77 7.91
C ASP A 73 0.02 -26.96 8.10
N HIS A 74 -0.01 -25.99 9.02
CA HIS A 74 1.14 -25.12 9.26
C HIS A 74 2.42 -25.88 9.65
N LYS A 75 2.29 -27.01 10.38
CA LYS A 75 3.44 -27.82 10.80
C LYS A 75 4.05 -28.58 9.62
N ILE A 76 3.22 -29.11 8.72
CA ILE A 76 3.63 -29.79 7.50
C ILE A 76 4.30 -28.77 6.57
N ALA A 77 3.67 -27.62 6.31
CA ALA A 77 4.23 -26.57 5.46
C ALA A 77 5.61 -26.10 5.96
N ALA A 78 5.75 -25.87 7.26
CA ALA A 78 7.05 -25.51 7.86
C ALA A 78 8.11 -26.61 7.71
N LYS A 79 7.75 -27.89 7.91
CA LYS A 79 8.67 -29.03 7.68
C LYS A 79 9.09 -29.17 6.23
N LEU A 80 8.23 -28.80 5.29
CA LEU A 80 8.52 -28.78 3.85
C LEU A 80 9.33 -27.54 3.43
N GLY A 81 9.69 -26.69 4.39
CA GLY A 81 10.49 -25.49 4.16
C GLY A 81 9.71 -24.37 3.47
N ILE A 82 8.39 -24.28 3.67
CA ILE A 82 7.55 -23.20 3.13
C ILE A 82 7.46 -22.08 4.19
N GLY A 83 8.13 -20.96 3.91
CA GLY A 83 8.04 -19.73 4.69
C GLY A 83 7.15 -18.70 3.98
N ILE A 84 6.41 -17.91 4.74
CA ILE A 84 5.54 -16.85 4.21
C ILE A 84 5.73 -15.54 4.98
N ILE A 85 5.83 -14.46 4.21
CA ILE A 85 5.84 -13.08 4.68
C ILE A 85 4.54 -12.47 4.16
N TYR A 86 3.64 -12.13 5.06
CA TYR A 86 2.35 -11.55 4.71
C TYR A 86 2.49 -10.06 4.41
N GLN A 87 1.51 -9.52 3.68
CA GLN A 87 1.42 -8.09 3.39
C GLN A 87 1.28 -7.24 4.68
N GLU A 88 0.63 -7.81 5.69
CA GLU A 88 0.44 -7.17 6.98
C GLU A 88 1.44 -7.73 7.98
N LEU A 89 2.11 -6.82 8.69
CA LEU A 89 3.12 -7.18 9.69
C LEU A 89 2.51 -8.05 10.80
N SER A 90 3.14 -9.19 11.07
CA SER A 90 2.78 -10.18 12.10
C SER A 90 3.68 -10.11 13.34
N VAL A 91 4.30 -8.96 13.58
CA VAL A 91 5.18 -8.73 14.73
C VAL A 91 4.37 -8.37 15.98
N ILE A 92 4.92 -8.69 17.16
CA ILE A 92 4.32 -8.35 18.46
C ILE A 92 5.10 -7.17 19.04
N ASP A 93 4.44 -6.01 19.11
CA ASP A 93 5.06 -4.73 19.45
C ASP A 93 5.61 -4.70 20.90
N GLU A 94 4.99 -5.44 21.81
CA GLU A 94 5.38 -5.51 23.22
C GLU A 94 6.66 -6.32 23.46
N LEU A 95 6.99 -7.22 22.53
CA LEU A 95 8.14 -8.10 22.62
C LEU A 95 9.39 -7.44 22.03
N THR A 96 10.55 -7.89 22.51
CA THR A 96 11.84 -7.47 21.96
C THR A 96 12.04 -8.02 20.54
N VAL A 97 12.98 -7.43 19.81
CA VAL A 97 13.47 -7.93 18.52
C VAL A 97 13.91 -9.39 18.63
N LEU A 98 14.66 -9.72 19.70
CA LEU A 98 15.11 -11.07 19.98
C LEU A 98 13.94 -12.03 20.14
N GLU A 99 12.98 -11.70 20.99
CA GLU A 99 11.83 -12.56 21.26
C GLU A 99 10.98 -12.78 20.00
N ASN A 100 10.71 -11.71 19.24
CA ASN A 100 9.94 -11.76 18.00
C ASN A 100 10.51 -12.75 16.97
N LEU A 101 11.84 -12.81 16.85
CA LEU A 101 12.52 -13.72 15.92
C LEU A 101 12.30 -15.20 16.26
N PHE A 102 12.09 -15.54 17.53
CA PHE A 102 12.03 -16.95 17.99
C PHE A 102 10.65 -17.41 18.48
N ILE A 103 9.60 -16.59 18.32
CA ILE A 103 8.22 -17.00 18.66
C ILE A 103 7.90 -18.35 18.02
N GLY A 104 7.43 -19.29 18.84
CA GLY A 104 7.05 -20.65 18.43
C GLY A 104 8.21 -21.62 18.18
N ARG A 105 9.47 -21.18 18.36
CA ARG A 105 10.68 -21.96 18.04
C ARG A 105 11.88 -21.61 18.93
N LEU A 106 11.64 -21.52 20.24
CA LEU A 106 12.70 -21.25 21.20
C LEU A 106 13.73 -22.40 21.20
N PRO A 107 15.02 -22.13 20.89
CA PRO A 107 16.06 -23.15 21.03
C PRO A 107 16.20 -23.50 22.50
N VAL A 108 16.31 -24.80 22.79
CA VAL A 108 16.44 -25.31 24.15
C VAL A 108 17.75 -26.07 24.32
N LYS A 109 18.36 -25.91 25.48
CA LYS A 109 19.52 -26.70 25.93
C LYS A 109 19.20 -27.40 27.24
N LYS A 110 19.84 -28.55 27.47
CA LYS A 110 19.75 -29.27 28.73
C LYS A 110 20.76 -28.71 29.72
N VAL A 111 20.29 -28.21 30.85
CA VAL A 111 21.12 -27.76 31.98
C VAL A 111 20.70 -28.60 33.19
N PHE A 112 21.64 -29.38 33.75
CA PHE A 112 21.35 -30.35 34.82
C PHE A 112 20.15 -31.28 34.52
N GLY A 113 19.98 -31.69 33.26
CA GLY A 113 18.87 -32.54 32.83
C GLY A 113 17.54 -31.82 32.56
N ILE A 114 17.44 -30.52 32.85
CA ILE A 114 16.25 -29.70 32.64
C ILE A 114 16.38 -28.94 31.31
N SER A 115 15.35 -28.99 30.47
CA SER A 115 15.28 -28.19 29.23
C SER A 115 15.06 -26.72 29.57
N THR A 116 16.00 -25.86 29.18
CA THR A 116 15.96 -24.41 29.39
C THR A 116 16.21 -23.68 28.07
N VAL A 117 15.72 -22.45 27.95
CA VAL A 117 15.92 -21.64 26.74
C VAL A 117 17.41 -21.29 26.57
N ASP A 118 17.94 -21.47 25.36
CA ASP A 118 19.31 -21.11 25.05
C ASP A 118 19.43 -19.66 24.53
N TRP A 119 19.44 -18.71 25.46
CA TRP A 119 19.56 -17.28 25.15
C TRP A 119 20.84 -16.92 24.37
N HIS A 120 21.93 -17.67 24.55
CA HIS A 120 23.18 -17.40 23.86
C HIS A 120 23.10 -17.76 22.38
N ASP A 121 22.54 -18.94 22.08
CA ASP A 121 22.24 -19.38 20.71
C ASP A 121 21.24 -18.43 20.04
N MET A 122 20.19 -18.01 20.76
CA MET A 122 19.21 -17.05 20.26
C MET A 122 19.87 -15.74 19.82
N ARG A 123 20.70 -15.14 20.69
CA ARG A 123 21.38 -13.86 20.40
C ARG A 123 22.34 -13.99 19.20
N THR A 124 23.08 -15.10 19.13
CA THR A 124 24.04 -15.35 18.04
C THR A 124 23.33 -15.46 16.70
N ARG A 125 22.30 -16.32 16.61
CA ARG A 125 21.52 -16.49 15.38
C ARG A 125 20.78 -15.22 14.98
N ALA A 126 20.18 -14.51 15.95
CA ALA A 126 19.52 -13.24 15.68
C ALA A 126 20.47 -12.21 15.08
N ALA A 127 21.66 -12.04 15.66
CA ALA A 127 22.66 -11.09 15.16
C ALA A 127 23.07 -11.42 13.72
N ILE A 128 23.30 -12.69 13.39
CA ILE A 128 23.63 -13.14 12.03
C ILE A 128 22.50 -12.78 11.06
N MET A 129 21.25 -13.04 11.43
CA MET A 129 20.10 -12.80 10.53
C MET A 129 19.81 -11.32 10.34
N LEU A 130 19.91 -10.52 11.40
CA LEU A 130 19.80 -9.06 11.31
C LEU A 130 20.89 -8.47 10.41
N LEU A 131 22.13 -8.95 10.53
CA LEU A 131 23.22 -8.56 9.63
C LEU A 131 22.94 -8.96 8.18
N ARG A 132 22.43 -10.19 7.95
CA ARG A 132 22.07 -10.68 6.61
C ARG A 132 21.03 -9.78 5.95
N VAL A 133 20.04 -9.33 6.71
CA VAL A 133 19.02 -8.39 6.21
C VAL A 133 19.42 -6.91 6.35
N GLY A 134 20.65 -6.60 6.77
CA GLY A 134 21.13 -5.21 6.87
C GLY A 134 20.45 -4.37 7.97
N LEU A 135 19.71 -5.00 8.89
CA LEU A 135 18.94 -4.32 9.93
C LEU A 135 19.80 -4.05 11.17
N LYS A 136 20.21 -2.79 11.36
CA LYS A 136 21.06 -2.36 12.47
C LYS A 136 20.23 -1.90 13.68
N ILE A 137 19.78 -2.86 14.48
CA ILE A 137 18.99 -2.59 15.70
C ILE A 137 19.49 -3.42 16.89
N ARG A 138 19.20 -2.95 18.11
CA ARG A 138 19.51 -3.70 19.33
C ARG A 138 18.53 -4.87 19.48
N LEU A 139 19.04 -6.04 19.85
CA LEU A 139 18.22 -7.23 20.08
C LEU A 139 17.21 -7.07 21.22
N ASP A 140 17.54 -6.21 22.19
CA ASP A 140 16.71 -5.93 23.37
C ASP A 140 15.74 -4.75 23.16
N GLU A 141 15.73 -4.15 21.96
CA GLU A 141 14.78 -3.09 21.60
C GLU A 141 13.37 -3.68 21.46
N LYS A 142 12.35 -2.94 21.93
CA LYS A 142 10.95 -3.33 21.71
C LYS A 142 10.58 -3.10 20.26
N VAL A 143 9.85 -4.05 19.67
CA VAL A 143 9.43 -3.94 18.26
C VAL A 143 8.49 -2.76 18.03
N GLY A 144 7.69 -2.37 19.03
CA GLY A 144 6.83 -1.19 18.95
C GLY A 144 7.57 0.12 18.69
N ASN A 145 8.88 0.20 18.98
CA ASN A 145 9.70 1.39 18.72
C ASN A 145 10.32 1.40 17.32
N LEU A 146 10.19 0.31 16.56
CA LEU A 146 10.72 0.22 15.21
C LEU A 146 9.81 0.95 14.22
N SER A 147 10.43 1.60 13.23
CA SER A 147 9.72 2.11 12.05
C SER A 147 9.09 0.95 11.26
N ILE A 148 8.10 1.27 10.43
CA ILE A 148 7.39 0.27 9.60
C ILE A 148 8.38 -0.50 8.70
N SER A 149 9.35 0.17 8.09
CA SER A 149 10.35 -0.50 7.25
C SER A 149 11.24 -1.45 8.07
N GLN A 150 11.64 -1.05 9.28
CA GLN A 150 12.40 -1.91 10.19
C GLN A 150 11.59 -3.14 10.64
N LYS A 151 10.28 -2.99 10.90
CA LYS A 151 9.38 -4.12 11.20
C LYS A 151 9.31 -5.09 10.01
N GLN A 152 9.23 -4.59 8.78
CA GLN A 152 9.24 -5.42 7.57
C GLN A 152 10.54 -6.22 7.44
N MET A 153 11.69 -5.56 7.64
CA MET A 153 13.00 -6.23 7.58
C MET A 153 13.16 -7.27 8.70
N LEU A 154 12.56 -7.03 9.87
CA LEU A 154 12.52 -8.01 10.96
C LEU A 154 11.71 -9.26 10.58
N GLU A 155 10.58 -9.11 9.90
CA GLU A 155 9.80 -10.25 9.39
C GLU A 155 10.54 -11.04 8.31
N ILE A 156 11.24 -10.33 7.41
CA ILE A 156 12.10 -10.99 6.43
C ILE A 156 13.16 -11.82 7.16
N ALA A 157 13.87 -11.24 8.14
CA ALA A 157 14.86 -11.97 8.94
C ALA A 157 14.26 -13.19 9.65
N LYS A 158 13.06 -13.04 10.24
CA LYS A 158 12.33 -14.14 10.88
C LYS A 158 12.06 -15.28 9.91
N THR A 159 11.65 -14.98 8.68
CA THR A 159 11.38 -16.01 7.66
C THR A 159 12.67 -16.70 7.18
N LEU A 160 13.78 -15.96 7.05
CA LEU A 160 15.07 -16.53 6.66
C LEU A 160 15.65 -17.51 7.68
N MET A 161 15.20 -17.44 8.95
CA MET A 161 15.56 -18.42 9.97
C MET A 161 14.90 -19.80 9.79
N LEU A 162 13.95 -19.97 8.87
CA LEU A 162 13.20 -21.22 8.69
C LEU A 162 13.90 -22.26 7.80
N ASP A 163 15.15 -22.05 7.38
CA ASP A 163 15.83 -22.89 6.37
C ASP A 163 14.90 -23.19 5.18
N ALA A 164 14.21 -22.15 4.70
CA ALA A 164 13.12 -22.28 3.76
C ALA A 164 13.61 -22.69 2.36
N ARG A 165 12.97 -23.73 1.81
CA ARG A 165 13.09 -24.13 0.40
C ARG A 165 12.22 -23.27 -0.50
N VAL A 166 11.10 -22.76 0.02
CA VAL A 166 10.21 -21.83 -0.67
C VAL A 166 9.88 -20.66 0.26
N ILE A 167 10.06 -19.44 -0.24
CA ILE A 167 9.66 -18.22 0.46
C ILE A 167 8.57 -17.53 -0.34
N ILE A 168 7.43 -17.30 0.28
CA ILE A 168 6.34 -16.50 -0.29
C ILE A 168 6.44 -15.10 0.30
N MET A 169 6.49 -14.09 -0.55
CA MET A 169 6.53 -12.69 -0.16
C MET A 169 5.33 -11.95 -0.75
N ASP A 170 4.39 -11.55 0.11
CA ASP A 170 3.18 -10.82 -0.28
C ASP A 170 3.38 -9.31 -0.12
N GLU A 171 3.54 -8.59 -1.24
CA GLU A 171 3.82 -7.15 -1.32
C GLU A 171 4.93 -6.61 -0.37
N PRO A 172 6.13 -7.24 -0.36
CA PRO A 172 7.15 -6.99 0.67
C PRO A 172 7.82 -5.60 0.56
N THR A 173 7.65 -4.89 -0.56
CA THR A 173 8.26 -3.58 -0.83
C THR A 173 7.30 -2.42 -0.58
N SER A 174 6.06 -2.70 -0.16
CA SER A 174 5.04 -1.67 0.01
C SER A 174 5.43 -0.62 1.06
N SER A 175 6.24 -0.99 2.06
CA SER A 175 6.69 -0.17 3.20
C SER A 175 8.17 0.19 3.17
N LEU A 176 8.88 -0.12 2.08
CA LEU A 176 10.33 0.05 1.96
C LEU A 176 10.69 1.26 1.09
N THR A 177 11.77 1.94 1.45
CA THR A 177 12.44 2.94 0.61
C THR A 177 13.15 2.29 -0.57
N TYR A 178 13.49 3.06 -1.62
CA TYR A 178 14.21 2.52 -2.79
C TYR A 178 15.52 1.79 -2.45
N ASN A 179 16.30 2.32 -1.51
CA ASN A 179 17.56 1.69 -1.07
C ASN A 179 17.29 0.36 -0.33
N GLU A 180 16.22 0.28 0.46
CA GLU A 180 15.81 -0.95 1.15
C GLU A 180 15.25 -1.99 0.17
N VAL A 181 14.52 -1.56 -0.87
CA VAL A 181 14.06 -2.42 -1.96
C VAL A 181 15.25 -3.01 -2.72
N ASP A 182 16.26 -2.19 -3.04
CA ASP A 182 17.49 -2.66 -3.68
C ASP A 182 18.20 -3.71 -2.84
N TYR A 183 18.32 -3.46 -1.53
CA TYR A 183 18.91 -4.41 -0.60
C TYR A 183 18.10 -5.72 -0.51
N LEU A 184 16.76 -5.63 -0.46
CA LEU A 184 15.89 -6.81 -0.50
C LEU A 184 16.12 -7.63 -1.77
N PHE A 185 16.26 -6.99 -2.94
CA PHE A 185 16.55 -7.68 -4.20
C PHE A 185 17.92 -8.35 -4.21
N LEU A 186 18.91 -7.80 -3.52
CA LEU A 186 20.20 -8.47 -3.32
C LEU A 186 20.03 -9.75 -2.50
N ILE A 187 19.29 -9.69 -1.39
CA ILE A 187 18.99 -10.86 -0.55
C ILE A 187 18.23 -11.93 -1.36
N MET A 188 17.17 -11.53 -2.05
CA MET A 188 16.35 -12.44 -2.87
C MET A 188 17.20 -13.15 -3.94
N ASN A 189 18.08 -12.41 -4.61
CA ASN A 189 18.99 -13.00 -5.58
C ASN A 189 19.98 -13.98 -4.96
N GLN A 190 20.48 -13.69 -3.75
CA GLN A 190 21.35 -14.61 -3.04
C GLN A 190 20.60 -15.90 -2.68
N LEU A 191 19.41 -15.81 -2.08
CA LEU A 191 18.58 -16.97 -1.73
C LEU A 191 18.23 -17.81 -2.95
N ARG A 192 17.87 -17.14 -4.06
CA ARG A 192 17.64 -17.80 -5.34
C ARG A 192 18.85 -18.60 -5.80
N ARG A 193 20.06 -18.03 -5.69
CA ARG A 193 21.31 -18.73 -6.04
C ARG A 193 21.61 -19.90 -5.09
N ASP A 194 21.23 -19.76 -3.82
CA ASP A 194 21.37 -20.80 -2.80
C ASP A 194 20.33 -21.94 -2.95
N GLY A 195 19.43 -21.85 -3.92
CA GLY A 195 18.46 -22.91 -4.27
C GLY A 195 17.05 -22.70 -3.74
N THR A 196 16.79 -21.63 -2.99
CA THR A 196 15.46 -21.28 -2.51
C THR A 196 14.59 -20.78 -3.67
N ALA A 197 13.38 -21.34 -3.82
CA ALA A 197 12.37 -20.76 -4.69
C ALA A 197 11.68 -19.59 -4.00
N ILE A 198 11.33 -18.54 -4.73
CA ILE A 198 10.63 -17.40 -4.15
C ILE A 198 9.35 -17.14 -4.94
N VAL A 199 8.22 -17.02 -4.27
CA VAL A 199 6.99 -16.49 -4.85
C VAL A 199 6.88 -15.03 -4.46
N TYR A 200 6.95 -14.15 -5.46
CA TYR A 200 6.89 -12.70 -5.27
C TYR A 200 5.53 -12.17 -5.73
N ILE A 201 4.72 -11.69 -4.80
CA ILE A 201 3.42 -11.09 -5.09
C ILE A 201 3.57 -9.58 -5.06
N SER A 202 3.32 -8.93 -6.19
CA SER A 202 3.39 -7.47 -6.29
C SER A 202 2.56 -7.01 -7.48
N HIS A 203 2.11 -5.76 -7.41
CA HIS A 203 1.50 -5.05 -8.53
C HIS A 203 2.49 -4.07 -9.22
N LYS A 204 3.70 -3.91 -8.66
CA LYS A 204 4.74 -3.02 -9.18
C LYS A 204 5.52 -3.70 -10.32
N LEU A 205 5.13 -3.44 -11.55
CA LEU A 205 5.69 -4.11 -12.75
C LEU A 205 7.19 -3.88 -12.94
N ASN A 206 7.70 -2.72 -12.55
CA ASN A 206 9.14 -2.42 -12.64
C ASN A 206 9.96 -3.32 -11.72
N GLU A 207 9.45 -3.63 -10.53
CA GLU A 207 10.08 -4.59 -9.60
C GLU A 207 10.07 -6.00 -10.19
N ILE A 208 8.89 -6.43 -10.67
CA ILE A 208 8.70 -7.76 -11.28
C ILE A 208 9.68 -7.98 -12.44
N ARG A 209 9.84 -6.98 -13.30
CA ARG A 209 10.80 -7.00 -14.42
C ARG A 209 12.23 -7.19 -13.98
N ARG A 210 12.59 -6.54 -12.87
CA ARG A 210 13.95 -6.50 -12.39
C ARG A 210 14.35 -7.80 -11.69
N ILE A 211 13.43 -8.47 -11.01
CA ILE A 211 13.76 -9.57 -10.09
C ILE A 211 13.17 -10.93 -10.46
N CYS A 212 12.04 -11.00 -11.16
CA CYS A 212 11.33 -12.26 -11.39
C CYS A 212 11.75 -12.95 -12.70
N ASN A 213 11.75 -14.29 -12.68
CA ASN A 213 12.06 -15.14 -13.83
C ASN A 213 10.80 -15.58 -14.57
N ARG A 214 9.77 -15.98 -13.82
CA ARG A 214 8.48 -16.48 -14.33
C ARG A 214 7.32 -15.70 -13.76
N TYR A 215 6.17 -15.83 -14.38
CA TYR A 215 4.93 -15.25 -13.89
C TYR A 215 3.76 -16.22 -14.01
N THR A 216 2.77 -16.02 -13.14
CA THR A 216 1.41 -16.52 -13.27
C THR A 216 0.46 -15.37 -13.00
N VAL A 217 -0.50 -15.12 -13.90
CA VAL A 217 -1.57 -14.15 -13.70
C VAL A 217 -2.82 -14.89 -13.25
N MET A 218 -3.42 -14.42 -12.15
CA MET A 218 -4.70 -14.86 -11.63
C MET A 218 -5.78 -13.80 -11.89
N LYS A 219 -6.98 -14.26 -12.24
CA LYS A 219 -8.17 -13.41 -12.38
C LYS A 219 -9.42 -14.20 -11.99
N ASP A 220 -10.31 -13.56 -11.24
CA ASP A 220 -11.61 -14.12 -10.82
C ASP A 220 -11.53 -15.56 -10.26
N GLY A 221 -10.49 -15.83 -9.46
CA GLY A 221 -10.24 -17.13 -8.82
C GLY A 221 -9.65 -18.20 -9.75
N SER A 222 -9.14 -17.84 -10.93
CA SER A 222 -8.54 -18.78 -11.89
C SER A 222 -7.16 -18.30 -12.37
N SER A 223 -6.25 -19.21 -12.69
CA SER A 223 -5.00 -18.88 -13.40
C SER A 223 -5.30 -18.67 -14.88
N VAL A 224 -4.99 -17.49 -15.43
CA VAL A 224 -5.32 -17.14 -16.83
C VAL A 224 -4.13 -17.21 -17.78
N ALA A 225 -2.91 -17.07 -17.27
CA ALA A 225 -1.69 -17.15 -18.06
C ALA A 225 -0.48 -17.42 -17.16
N SER A 226 0.49 -18.18 -17.66
CA SER A 226 1.79 -18.38 -17.03
C SER A 226 2.89 -18.41 -18.08
N GLY A 227 4.10 -17.96 -17.73
CA GLY A 227 5.21 -17.90 -18.69
C GLY A 227 6.49 -17.32 -18.11
N ARG A 228 7.48 -17.04 -18.97
CA ARG A 228 8.71 -16.33 -18.59
C ARG A 228 8.47 -14.82 -18.67
N ILE A 229 9.01 -14.07 -17.71
CA ILE A 229 8.89 -12.60 -17.67
C ILE A 229 9.44 -11.95 -18.95
N GLU A 230 10.54 -12.47 -19.49
CA GLU A 230 11.18 -12.00 -20.72
C GLU A 230 10.27 -12.08 -21.97
N GLN A 231 9.25 -12.94 -21.95
CA GLN A 231 8.39 -13.22 -23.12
C GLN A 231 7.09 -12.41 -23.16
N VAL A 232 6.83 -11.60 -22.14
CA VAL A 232 5.61 -10.78 -22.03
C VAL A 232 6.02 -9.33 -21.88
N THR A 233 5.18 -8.37 -22.30
CA THR A 233 5.39 -6.92 -22.05
C THR A 233 4.62 -6.46 -20.82
N ASN A 234 4.95 -5.30 -20.24
CA ASN A 234 4.19 -4.74 -19.10
C ASN A 234 2.72 -4.54 -19.48
N ASP A 235 2.46 -3.98 -20.65
CA ASP A 235 1.11 -3.85 -21.22
C ASP A 235 0.42 -5.21 -21.37
N GLY A 236 1.14 -6.26 -21.75
CA GLY A 236 0.62 -7.63 -21.83
C GLY A 236 0.18 -8.15 -20.46
N ILE A 237 1.01 -7.98 -19.42
CA ILE A 237 0.67 -8.37 -18.04
C ILE A 237 -0.55 -7.58 -17.55
N VAL A 238 -0.59 -6.26 -17.75
CA VAL A 238 -1.74 -5.42 -17.38
C VAL A 238 -3.02 -5.91 -18.05
N ARG A 239 -2.98 -6.20 -19.36
CA ARG A 239 -4.14 -6.73 -20.08
C ARG A 239 -4.65 -8.05 -19.50
N LEU A 240 -3.76 -8.92 -19.07
CA LEU A 240 -4.11 -10.19 -18.43
C LEU A 240 -4.74 -9.98 -17.04
N MET A 241 -4.29 -8.96 -16.29
CA MET A 241 -4.84 -8.62 -14.96
C MET A 241 -6.20 -7.94 -15.06
N VAL A 242 -6.30 -6.79 -15.75
CA VAL A 242 -7.47 -5.89 -15.71
C VAL A 242 -8.38 -5.96 -16.95
N GLY A 243 -7.94 -6.60 -18.03
CA GLY A 243 -8.66 -6.62 -19.32
C GLY A 243 -8.46 -5.37 -20.19
N ARG A 244 -8.87 -5.44 -21.47
CA ARG A 244 -8.57 -4.41 -22.50
C ARG A 244 -9.26 -3.05 -22.25
N GLU A 245 -10.44 -3.02 -21.64
CA GLU A 245 -11.24 -1.80 -21.50
C GLU A 245 -10.69 -0.81 -20.44
N VAL A 246 -9.98 -1.30 -19.43
CA VAL A 246 -9.40 -0.47 -18.36
C VAL A 246 -8.14 0.24 -18.84
N GLN A 247 -7.29 -0.43 -19.64
CA GLN A 247 -6.05 0.15 -20.18
C GLN A 247 -6.32 1.37 -21.07
N ASN A 248 -7.34 1.31 -21.93
CA ASN A 248 -7.71 2.42 -22.81
C ASN A 248 -8.23 3.64 -22.02
N ARG A 249 -8.84 3.41 -20.85
CA ARG A 249 -9.33 4.49 -19.97
C ARG A 249 -8.18 5.30 -19.36
N PHE A 250 -7.06 4.67 -19.00
CA PHE A 250 -5.89 5.38 -18.45
C PHE A 250 -5.29 6.40 -19.41
N ARG A 251 -5.18 6.06 -20.70
CA ARG A 251 -4.66 7.00 -21.72
C ARG A 251 -5.64 8.13 -22.03
N SER A 252 -6.94 7.81 -22.12
CA SER A 252 -7.99 8.79 -22.44
C SER A 252 -8.25 9.86 -21.36
N LEU A 253 -7.77 9.65 -20.13
CA LEU A 253 -7.94 10.62 -19.03
C LEU A 253 -7.02 11.85 -19.19
N LYS A 254 -5.88 11.70 -19.88
CA LYS A 254 -4.93 12.80 -20.16
C LYS A 254 -5.45 13.71 -21.29
N GLU A 255 -6.23 13.17 -22.23
CA GLU A 255 -6.65 13.88 -23.45
C GLU A 255 -7.84 14.84 -23.27
N LYS A 256 -8.53 14.85 -22.12
CA LYS A 256 -9.86 15.51 -22.03
C LYS A 256 -9.95 16.88 -21.39
N VAL A 257 -8.91 17.43 -20.78
CA VAL A 257 -8.93 18.83 -20.32
C VAL A 257 -7.53 19.42 -20.44
N GLY A 258 -7.17 19.86 -21.65
CA GLY A 258 -6.11 20.85 -21.75
C GLY A 258 -6.57 22.08 -20.98
N VAL A 259 -5.84 22.46 -19.93
CA VAL A 259 -6.01 23.78 -19.32
C VAL A 259 -5.63 24.79 -20.40
N GLU A 260 -6.62 25.32 -21.11
CA GLU A 260 -6.40 26.35 -22.13
C GLU A 260 -5.66 27.55 -21.49
N GLY A 261 -4.57 27.93 -22.14
CA GLY A 261 -3.62 29.02 -21.87
C GLY A 261 -3.90 29.99 -20.72
N GLY A 262 -2.90 30.15 -19.85
CA GLY A 262 -2.43 31.43 -19.29
C GLY A 262 -3.30 32.21 -18.31
N HIS A 263 -4.63 32.02 -18.27
CA HIS A 263 -5.56 32.88 -17.52
C HIS A 263 -6.55 32.11 -16.63
N ALA A 264 -6.22 30.89 -16.21
CA ALA A 264 -7.07 30.17 -15.26
C ALA A 264 -6.95 30.78 -13.85
N GLU A 265 -8.11 31.03 -13.23
CA GLU A 265 -8.28 31.58 -11.88
C GLU A 265 -7.50 30.76 -10.84
N ILE A 266 -6.72 31.43 -9.97
CA ILE A 266 -6.05 30.80 -8.83
C ILE A 266 -7.10 30.50 -7.77
N MET A 267 -7.30 29.21 -7.48
CA MET A 267 -8.29 28.77 -6.51
C MET A 267 -7.67 28.58 -5.14
N PHE A 268 -6.44 28.09 -5.08
CA PHE A 268 -5.76 27.76 -3.84
C PHE A 268 -4.32 28.23 -3.89
N GLU A 269 -3.89 28.92 -2.83
CA GLU A 269 -2.54 29.47 -2.72
C GLU A 269 -1.96 29.15 -1.35
N VAL A 270 -0.72 28.68 -1.37
CA VAL A 270 0.07 28.42 -0.17
C VAL A 270 1.32 29.30 -0.24
N SER A 271 1.59 30.03 0.84
CA SER A 271 2.72 30.95 0.89
C SER A 271 3.58 30.72 2.13
N ASN A 272 4.87 30.47 1.92
CA ASN A 272 5.95 30.45 2.90
C ASN A 272 5.69 29.54 4.11
N ILE A 273 5.06 28.38 3.88
CA ILE A 273 4.81 27.39 4.93
C ILE A 273 6.15 26.82 5.39
N THR A 274 6.38 26.89 6.70
CA THR A 274 7.55 26.33 7.36
C THR A 274 7.09 25.57 8.60
N SER A 275 7.54 24.33 8.73
CA SER A 275 7.31 23.49 9.91
C SER A 275 7.85 24.14 11.18
N LYS A 276 7.25 23.87 12.34
CA LYS A 276 7.70 24.46 13.62
C LYS A 276 9.17 24.15 13.95
N ASP A 277 9.66 22.97 13.58
CA ASP A 277 11.06 22.59 13.76
C ASP A 277 12.01 23.19 12.72
N GLN A 278 11.49 23.83 11.67
CA GLN A 278 12.20 24.43 10.55
C GLN A 278 13.14 23.48 9.79
N ARG A 279 13.01 22.16 10.01
CA ARG A 279 13.86 21.13 9.41
C ARG A 279 13.10 20.31 8.40
N ARG A 280 11.88 19.88 8.72
CA ARG A 280 11.12 18.94 7.87
C ARG A 280 10.48 19.63 6.66
N VAL A 281 10.08 20.88 6.84
CA VAL A 281 9.49 21.71 5.78
C VAL A 281 9.97 23.15 5.94
N LYS A 282 10.46 23.76 4.85
CA LYS A 282 11.03 25.10 4.87
C LYS A 282 10.59 25.93 3.66
N ASN A 283 9.92 27.04 3.94
CA ASN A 283 9.57 28.09 2.98
C ASN A 283 8.92 27.59 1.68
N VAL A 284 7.89 26.74 1.82
CA VAL A 284 7.20 26.15 0.68
C VAL A 284 6.04 27.05 0.23
N SER A 285 6.00 27.38 -1.06
CA SER A 285 4.97 28.20 -1.70
C SER A 285 4.54 27.60 -3.04
N PHE A 286 3.23 27.53 -3.30
CA PHE A 286 2.69 27.08 -4.59
C PHE A 286 1.25 27.59 -4.79
N GLN A 287 0.77 27.51 -6.02
CA GLN A 287 -0.59 27.90 -6.42
C GLN A 287 -1.22 26.81 -7.28
N VAL A 288 -2.53 26.62 -7.11
CA VAL A 288 -3.36 25.68 -7.87
C VAL A 288 -4.50 26.43 -8.53
N LYS A 289 -4.66 26.20 -9.83
CA LYS A 289 -5.67 26.83 -10.67
C LYS A 289 -6.97 26.03 -10.66
N LYS A 290 -8.06 26.67 -11.08
CA LYS A 290 -9.36 26.00 -11.22
C LYS A 290 -9.29 24.83 -12.20
N GLY A 291 -9.76 23.66 -11.77
CA GLY A 291 -9.76 22.44 -12.59
C GLY A 291 -8.44 21.66 -12.60
N GLU A 292 -7.39 22.20 -11.97
CA GLU A 292 -6.05 21.59 -11.91
C GLU A 292 -5.95 20.56 -10.77
N ILE A 293 -5.31 19.44 -11.06
CA ILE A 293 -4.78 18.49 -10.08
C ILE A 293 -3.28 18.77 -9.91
N MET A 294 -2.89 19.23 -8.72
CA MET A 294 -1.49 19.49 -8.38
C MET A 294 -0.85 18.22 -7.78
N GLY A 295 0.14 17.67 -8.47
CA GLY A 295 0.91 16.51 -8.04
C GLY A 295 2.13 16.90 -7.20
N PHE A 296 2.48 16.06 -6.23
CA PHE A 296 3.62 16.21 -5.33
C PHE A 296 4.49 14.97 -5.39
N ALA A 297 5.63 15.10 -6.08
CA ALA A 297 6.61 14.05 -6.26
C ALA A 297 7.88 14.35 -5.47
N GLY A 298 8.66 13.32 -5.14
CA GLY A 298 9.91 13.46 -4.40
C GLY A 298 10.33 12.13 -3.78
N LEU A 299 11.58 12.03 -3.35
CA LEU A 299 12.07 10.83 -2.67
C LEU A 299 11.31 10.57 -1.36
N VAL A 300 11.28 9.32 -0.91
CA VAL A 300 10.73 9.00 0.42
C VAL A 300 11.53 9.79 1.48
N GLY A 301 10.82 10.45 2.40
CA GLY A 301 11.43 11.35 3.38
C GLY A 301 11.79 12.75 2.86
N SER A 302 11.38 13.11 1.64
CA SER A 302 11.60 14.47 1.08
C SER A 302 10.77 15.58 1.75
N GLY A 303 9.86 15.25 2.67
CA GLY A 303 9.04 16.22 3.40
C GLY A 303 7.62 16.44 2.84
N ARG A 304 7.16 15.59 1.89
CA ARG A 304 5.85 15.75 1.22
C ARG A 304 4.67 15.60 2.19
N THR A 305 4.63 14.48 2.92
CA THR A 305 3.57 14.18 3.89
C THR A 305 3.63 15.16 5.05
N GLU A 306 4.82 15.52 5.52
CA GLU A 306 5.02 16.53 6.56
C GLU A 306 4.49 17.91 6.12
N PHE A 307 4.69 18.26 4.85
CA PHE A 307 4.13 19.47 4.27
C PHE A 307 2.59 19.43 4.22
N MET A 308 2.02 18.32 3.76
CA MET A 308 0.57 18.12 3.75
C MET A 308 -0.02 18.21 5.16
N ASN A 309 0.66 17.65 6.15
CA ASN A 309 0.29 17.76 7.56
C ASN A 309 0.34 19.20 8.09
N CYS A 310 1.30 20.01 7.66
CA CYS A 310 1.39 21.43 8.02
C CYS A 310 0.25 22.28 7.42
N ILE A 311 -0.11 22.03 6.16
CA ILE A 311 -1.20 22.76 5.50
C ILE A 311 -2.58 22.32 5.99
N PHE A 312 -2.74 21.08 6.49
CA PHE A 312 -3.98 20.59 7.09
C PHE A 312 -4.09 20.85 8.60
N GLY A 313 -3.02 21.35 9.23
CA GLY A 313 -3.00 21.69 10.66
C GLY A 313 -2.83 20.49 11.59
N VAL A 314 -2.39 19.34 11.09
CA VAL A 314 -1.96 18.19 11.92
C VAL A 314 -0.66 18.54 12.63
N GLU A 315 0.27 19.11 11.89
CA GLU A 315 1.55 19.55 12.43
C GLU A 315 1.61 21.07 12.59
N PRO A 316 2.22 21.56 13.69
CA PRO A 316 2.37 22.98 13.91
C PRO A 316 3.39 23.58 12.92
N LYS A 317 3.06 24.77 12.43
CA LYS A 317 3.91 25.58 11.54
C LYS A 317 4.44 26.82 12.27
N SER A 318 5.64 27.28 11.91
CA SER A 318 6.21 28.54 12.41
C SER A 318 5.77 29.75 11.61
N SER A 319 5.47 29.57 10.33
CA SER A 319 5.07 30.64 9.41
C SER A 319 4.24 30.10 8.25
N GLY A 320 3.67 31.04 7.50
CA GLY A 320 3.01 30.80 6.22
C GLY A 320 1.49 30.89 6.30
N LYS A 321 0.86 30.96 5.12
CA LYS A 321 -0.59 31.12 4.95
C LYS A 321 -1.14 30.18 3.90
N VAL A 322 -2.43 29.85 4.04
CA VAL A 322 -3.21 29.06 3.10
C VAL A 322 -4.44 29.87 2.72
N MET A 323 -4.61 30.15 1.44
CA MET A 323 -5.70 30.94 0.88
C MET A 323 -6.55 30.08 -0.06
N LEU A 324 -7.88 30.20 0.03
CA LEU A 324 -8.85 29.59 -0.88
C LEU A 324 -9.74 30.68 -1.47
N ARG A 325 -9.72 30.88 -2.78
CA ARG A 325 -10.43 31.97 -3.49
C ARG A 325 -10.19 33.34 -2.84
N ASN A 326 -8.93 33.64 -2.53
CA ASN A 326 -8.47 34.85 -1.82
C ASN A 326 -8.97 35.00 -0.36
N VAL A 327 -9.55 33.96 0.25
CA VAL A 327 -9.92 33.94 1.67
C VAL A 327 -8.88 33.17 2.47
N ASP A 328 -8.40 33.74 3.56
CA ASP A 328 -7.44 33.08 4.47
C ASP A 328 -8.14 31.93 5.21
N ILE A 329 -7.75 30.71 4.88
CA ILE A 329 -8.24 29.48 5.50
C ILE A 329 -7.14 28.77 6.29
N THR A 330 -6.06 29.47 6.66
CA THR A 330 -4.92 28.88 7.36
C THR A 330 -5.38 28.09 8.58
N PRO A 331 -5.28 26.75 8.59
CA PRO A 331 -5.87 25.95 9.65
C PRO A 331 -4.93 25.84 10.84
N THR A 332 -5.48 25.79 12.05
CA THR A 332 -4.73 25.59 13.30
C THR A 332 -4.85 24.18 13.86
N SER A 333 -5.79 23.38 13.35
CA SER A 333 -6.01 21.99 13.74
C SER A 333 -6.74 21.24 12.62
N PRO A 334 -6.75 19.89 12.61
CA PRO A 334 -7.48 19.11 11.60
C PRO A 334 -8.99 19.39 11.58
N LEU A 335 -9.60 19.60 12.75
CA LEU A 335 -11.02 19.96 12.85
C LEU A 335 -11.31 21.35 12.27
N ASP A 336 -10.40 22.30 12.49
CA ASP A 336 -10.49 23.64 11.91
C ASP A 336 -10.35 23.58 10.38
N ALA A 337 -9.41 22.79 9.86
CA ALA A 337 -9.27 22.53 8.41
C ALA A 337 -10.55 21.95 7.80
N LEU A 338 -11.14 20.93 8.45
CA LEU A 338 -12.40 20.33 8.02
C LEU A 338 -13.54 21.35 7.97
N LYS A 339 -13.67 22.20 8.99
CA LYS A 339 -14.69 23.26 9.04
C LYS A 339 -14.47 24.35 8.00
N LYS A 340 -13.21 24.61 7.64
CA LYS A 340 -12.82 25.51 6.54
C LYS A 340 -12.91 24.86 5.15
N GLY A 341 -13.44 23.64 5.06
CA GLY A 341 -13.72 22.97 3.79
C GLY A 341 -12.54 22.18 3.23
N MET A 342 -11.60 21.73 4.05
CA MET A 342 -10.52 20.84 3.61
C MET A 342 -10.84 19.37 3.94
N GLY A 343 -10.37 18.44 3.11
CA GLY A 343 -10.38 17.00 3.38
C GLY A 343 -8.99 16.39 3.20
N TYR A 344 -8.65 15.38 4.00
CA TYR A 344 -7.33 14.72 3.97
C TYR A 344 -7.46 13.21 3.93
N ILE A 345 -7.20 12.62 2.77
CA ILE A 345 -7.15 11.17 2.57
C ILE A 345 -5.70 10.74 2.81
N THR A 346 -5.47 9.99 3.89
CA THR A 346 -4.14 9.59 4.37
C THR A 346 -3.60 8.33 3.70
N GLU A 347 -2.28 8.21 3.70
CA GLU A 347 -1.51 7.03 3.27
C GLU A 347 -1.80 5.79 4.14
N SER A 348 -1.80 5.95 5.48
CA SER A 348 -1.92 4.83 6.44
C SER A 348 -3.38 4.58 6.81
N ARG A 349 -4.02 3.66 6.06
CA ARG A 349 -5.44 3.32 6.21
C ARG A 349 -5.80 2.83 7.62
N ARG A 350 -4.96 1.98 8.21
CA ARG A 350 -5.21 1.34 9.51
C ARG A 350 -4.85 2.20 10.71
N GLU A 351 -3.73 2.91 10.65
CA GLU A 351 -3.29 3.67 11.82
C GLU A 351 -4.15 4.94 11.99
N ASN A 352 -4.47 5.62 10.87
CA ASN A 352 -5.08 6.95 10.92
C ASN A 352 -6.29 7.13 9.99
N GLY A 353 -6.62 6.14 9.15
CA GLY A 353 -7.67 6.28 8.15
C GLY A 353 -9.08 5.99 8.71
N PHE A 354 -9.26 4.81 9.30
CA PHE A 354 -10.56 4.32 9.76
C PHE A 354 -10.51 3.78 11.19
N PHE A 355 -11.69 3.63 11.77
CA PHE A 355 -11.88 3.01 13.08
C PHE A 355 -12.24 1.53 12.87
N ASP A 356 -11.35 0.63 13.25
CA ASP A 356 -11.47 -0.83 13.03
C ASP A 356 -12.70 -1.44 13.72
N ASN A 357 -13.12 -0.83 14.83
CA ASN A 357 -14.27 -1.26 15.62
C ASN A 357 -15.59 -0.67 15.13
N PHE A 358 -15.58 0.13 14.05
CA PHE A 358 -16.77 0.81 13.52
C PHE A 358 -17.26 0.14 12.24
N SER A 359 -18.57 0.25 11.99
CA SER A 359 -19.16 -0.14 10.71
C SER A 359 -18.73 0.79 9.58
N ILE A 360 -19.01 0.42 8.34
CA ILE A 360 -18.84 1.30 7.17
C ILE A 360 -19.63 2.60 7.37
N ALA A 361 -20.88 2.52 7.83
CA ALA A 361 -21.72 3.69 8.03
C ALA A 361 -21.15 4.68 9.04
N GLN A 362 -20.70 4.18 10.19
CA GLN A 362 -20.09 5.00 11.23
C GLN A 362 -18.77 5.64 10.75
N ASN A 363 -17.95 4.88 10.02
CA ASN A 363 -16.70 5.38 9.45
C ASN A 363 -16.92 6.51 8.43
N ILE A 364 -17.98 6.43 7.62
CA ILE A 364 -18.34 7.49 6.65
C ILE A 364 -18.88 8.71 7.39
N ALA A 365 -19.82 8.52 8.30
CA ALA A 365 -20.57 9.62 8.88
C ALA A 365 -19.80 10.46 9.90
N ILE A 366 -18.83 9.87 10.62
CA ILE A 366 -18.12 10.53 11.72
C ILE A 366 -17.53 11.89 11.34
N SER A 367 -16.93 12.04 10.16
CA SER A 367 -16.35 13.31 9.73
C SER A 367 -17.44 14.37 9.51
N LYS A 368 -18.59 13.99 8.94
CA LYS A 368 -19.72 14.91 8.75
C LYS A 368 -20.31 15.31 10.10
N SER A 369 -20.50 14.36 11.02
CA SER A 369 -20.97 14.63 12.37
C SER A 369 -20.02 15.58 13.14
N LEU A 370 -18.70 15.44 12.98
CA LEU A 370 -17.71 16.35 13.58
C LEU A 370 -17.73 17.75 12.95
N LYS A 371 -17.93 17.84 11.64
CA LYS A 371 -18.03 19.12 10.91
C LYS A 371 -19.27 19.90 11.35
N ASP A 372 -20.42 19.24 11.36
CA ASP A 372 -21.74 19.86 11.56
C ASP A 372 -22.10 19.96 13.07
N GLY A 373 -21.48 19.15 13.92
CA GLY A 373 -21.74 19.09 15.36
C GLY A 373 -21.33 20.35 16.15
N GLY A 374 -22.16 20.72 17.12
CA GLY A 374 -21.91 21.79 18.08
C GLY A 374 -20.86 21.42 19.13
N TYR A 375 -20.28 22.42 19.83
CA TYR A 375 -19.30 22.23 20.92
C TYR A 375 -18.12 21.31 20.56
N LYS A 376 -17.40 21.60 19.48
CA LYS A 376 -16.28 20.77 18.98
C LYS A 376 -16.68 19.30 18.70
N GLY A 377 -17.94 19.06 18.34
CA GLY A 377 -18.44 17.73 17.99
C GLY A 377 -19.01 16.92 19.16
N VAL A 378 -19.26 17.53 20.32
CA VAL A 378 -19.82 16.82 21.50
C VAL A 378 -21.36 16.76 21.50
N VAL A 379 -22.02 17.64 20.73
CA VAL A 379 -23.49 17.69 20.63
C VAL A 379 -23.93 17.29 19.21
N GLY A 380 -24.78 16.27 19.11
CA GLY A 380 -25.33 15.75 17.83
C GLY A 380 -24.69 14.46 17.31
N LEU A 381 -23.97 13.72 18.15
CA LEU A 381 -23.03 12.69 17.69
C LEU A 381 -23.63 11.43 17.05
N PHE A 382 -24.92 11.12 17.20
CA PHE A 382 -25.43 9.81 16.79
C PHE A 382 -26.90 9.87 16.35
N ASP A 383 -27.12 9.99 15.04
CA ASP A 383 -28.39 9.66 14.39
C ASP A 383 -28.14 8.46 13.46
N PRO A 384 -28.33 7.22 13.95
CA PRO A 384 -28.05 6.01 13.18
C PRO A 384 -28.83 5.95 11.85
N ALA A 385 -30.02 6.55 11.78
CA ALA A 385 -30.81 6.56 10.55
C ALA A 385 -30.20 7.51 9.51
N ALA A 386 -29.76 8.70 9.94
CA ALA A 386 -29.06 9.64 9.07
C ALA A 386 -27.68 9.11 8.63
N GLU A 387 -26.91 8.50 9.54
CA GLU A 387 -25.62 7.86 9.24
C GLU A 387 -25.77 6.78 8.18
N ARG A 388 -26.76 5.89 8.36
CA ARG A 388 -27.06 4.82 7.40
C ARG A 388 -27.45 5.38 6.03
N LYS A 389 -28.30 6.41 6.01
CA LYS A 389 -28.74 7.05 4.76
C LYS A 389 -27.56 7.66 4.01
N LEU A 390 -26.72 8.42 4.72
CA LEU A 390 -25.52 9.03 4.14
C LEU A 390 -24.55 7.98 3.60
N ALA A 391 -24.34 6.89 4.36
CA ALA A 391 -23.49 5.80 3.95
C ALA A 391 -24.01 5.09 2.69
N GLU A 392 -25.32 4.94 2.56
CA GLU A 392 -25.95 4.33 1.37
C GLU A 392 -25.82 5.21 0.13
N GLU A 393 -25.98 6.54 0.27
CA GLU A 393 -25.73 7.51 -0.80
C GLU A 393 -24.28 7.44 -1.28
N GLN A 394 -23.33 7.40 -0.33
CA GLN A 394 -21.91 7.25 -0.61
C GLN A 394 -21.56 5.87 -1.22
N ARG A 395 -22.26 4.81 -0.80
CA ARG A 395 -22.12 3.46 -1.34
C ARG A 395 -22.41 3.42 -2.84
N GLN A 396 -23.47 4.11 -3.25
CA GLN A 396 -23.85 4.24 -4.66
C GLN A 396 -22.87 5.11 -5.43
N LEU A 397 -22.49 6.28 -4.87
CA LEU A 397 -21.58 7.23 -5.52
C LEU A 397 -20.23 6.62 -5.90
N LEU A 398 -19.63 5.81 -5.01
CA LEU A 398 -18.33 5.18 -5.26
C LEU A 398 -18.41 3.70 -5.68
N SER A 399 -19.62 3.17 -5.91
CA SER A 399 -19.83 1.74 -6.22
C SER A 399 -19.11 0.84 -5.21
N LEU A 400 -19.33 1.10 -3.93
CA LEU A 400 -18.78 0.33 -2.82
C LEU A 400 -19.38 -1.07 -2.80
N LYS A 401 -18.53 -2.09 -2.85
CA LYS A 401 -18.93 -3.51 -2.78
C LYS A 401 -18.86 -3.98 -1.34
N CYS A 402 -20.00 -3.97 -0.65
CA CYS A 402 -20.18 -4.50 0.70
C CYS A 402 -21.52 -5.24 0.82
N SER A 403 -21.66 -6.11 1.82
CA SER A 403 -22.92 -6.83 2.07
C SER A 403 -24.01 -5.92 2.65
N SER A 404 -23.61 -5.00 3.54
CA SER A 404 -24.42 -3.94 4.13
C SER A 404 -23.48 -2.79 4.55
N VAL A 405 -24.01 -1.58 4.70
CA VAL A 405 -23.25 -0.47 5.32
C VAL A 405 -23.03 -0.66 6.83
N ASP A 406 -23.69 -1.65 7.45
CA ASP A 406 -23.42 -2.05 8.85
C ASP A 406 -22.24 -3.03 8.98
N GLN A 407 -21.75 -3.55 7.85
CA GLN A 407 -20.61 -4.47 7.85
C GLN A 407 -19.39 -3.78 8.48
N ASN A 408 -18.58 -4.55 9.21
CA ASN A 408 -17.33 -4.03 9.75
C ASN A 408 -16.34 -3.72 8.60
N ILE A 409 -15.65 -2.57 8.69
CA ILE A 409 -14.74 -2.12 7.62
C ILE A 409 -13.54 -3.06 7.40
N THR A 410 -13.09 -3.77 8.44
CA THR A 410 -11.94 -4.69 8.37
C THR A 410 -12.22 -5.92 7.50
N GLU A 411 -13.50 -6.24 7.24
CA GLU A 411 -13.91 -7.34 6.38
C GLU A 411 -13.89 -6.97 4.88
N LEU A 412 -13.76 -5.69 4.54
CA LEU A 412 -13.70 -5.23 3.16
C LEU A 412 -12.32 -5.48 2.54
N SER A 413 -12.29 -5.64 1.22
CA SER A 413 -11.03 -5.59 0.48
C SER A 413 -10.41 -4.20 0.57
N GLY A 414 -9.08 -4.11 0.47
CA GLY A 414 -8.35 -2.84 0.58
C GLY A 414 -8.87 -1.73 -0.36
N GLY A 415 -9.23 -2.07 -1.61
CA GLY A 415 -9.82 -1.09 -2.54
C GLY A 415 -11.17 -0.54 -2.07
N ASN A 416 -12.03 -1.38 -1.47
CA ASN A 416 -13.30 -0.90 -0.89
C ASN A 416 -13.08 -0.13 0.41
N GLN A 417 -12.10 -0.51 1.25
CA GLN A 417 -11.70 0.28 2.41
C GLN A 417 -11.27 1.70 1.99
N GLN A 418 -10.50 1.82 0.91
CA GLN A 418 -10.11 3.13 0.38
C GLN A 418 -11.31 3.95 -0.10
N LYS A 419 -12.25 3.32 -0.79
CA LYS A 419 -13.48 4.02 -1.19
C LYS A 419 -14.26 4.51 0.03
N VAL A 420 -14.33 3.74 1.13
CA VAL A 420 -14.95 4.19 2.38
C VAL A 420 -14.21 5.41 2.94
N LEU A 421 -12.88 5.41 2.93
CA LEU A 421 -12.05 6.55 3.34
C LEU A 421 -12.32 7.79 2.46
N ILE A 422 -12.40 7.62 1.15
CA ILE A 422 -12.74 8.71 0.23
C ILE A 422 -14.15 9.24 0.55
N SER A 423 -15.14 8.35 0.71
CA SER A 423 -16.53 8.71 1.05
C SER A 423 -16.65 9.49 2.35
N LYS A 424 -15.90 9.10 3.39
CA LYS A 424 -15.81 9.79 4.69
C LYS A 424 -15.45 11.27 4.54
N TRP A 425 -14.62 11.61 3.56
CA TRP A 425 -14.26 13.00 3.30
C TRP A 425 -15.21 13.66 2.31
N LEU A 426 -15.65 12.97 1.26
CA LEU A 426 -16.57 13.53 0.27
C LEU A 426 -17.93 13.91 0.84
N CYS A 427 -18.44 13.18 1.84
CA CYS A 427 -19.70 13.52 2.49
C CYS A 427 -19.66 14.84 3.28
N CYS A 428 -18.45 15.33 3.58
CA CYS A 428 -18.21 16.64 4.18
C CYS A 428 -18.15 17.77 3.15
N GLU A 429 -18.34 17.49 1.85
CA GLU A 429 -18.34 18.47 0.76
C GLU A 429 -17.12 19.42 0.77
N PRO A 430 -15.88 18.89 0.84
CA PRO A 430 -14.68 19.70 0.88
C PRO A 430 -14.49 20.52 -0.41
N GLU A 431 -13.91 21.70 -0.29
CA GLU A 431 -13.45 22.56 -1.39
C GLU A 431 -11.99 22.25 -1.79
N VAL A 432 -11.19 21.79 -0.84
CA VAL A 432 -9.80 21.35 -1.05
C VAL A 432 -9.64 19.92 -0.56
N ILE A 433 -9.07 19.04 -1.37
CA ILE A 433 -8.87 17.64 -1.02
C ILE A 433 -7.41 17.26 -1.23
N ILE A 434 -6.79 16.77 -0.16
CA ILE A 434 -5.45 16.20 -0.18
C ILE A 434 -5.60 14.68 -0.30
N PHE A 435 -5.06 14.12 -1.37
CA PHE A 435 -4.93 12.70 -1.62
C PHE A 435 -3.47 12.31 -1.37
N ASP A 436 -3.16 11.77 -0.20
CA ASP A 436 -1.82 11.38 0.20
C ASP A 436 -1.61 9.87 0.00
N GLU A 437 -0.80 9.50 -0.99
CA GLU A 437 -0.58 8.12 -1.45
C GLU A 437 -1.91 7.34 -1.64
N PRO A 438 -2.90 7.92 -2.36
CA PRO A 438 -4.29 7.49 -2.32
C PRO A 438 -4.54 6.10 -2.91
N THR A 439 -3.54 5.54 -3.58
CA THR A 439 -3.61 4.25 -4.26
C THR A 439 -2.60 3.22 -3.75
N ARG A 440 -1.86 3.52 -2.68
CA ARG A 440 -0.89 2.59 -2.10
C ARG A 440 -1.58 1.31 -1.64
N GLY A 441 -1.13 0.15 -2.12
CA GLY A 441 -1.71 -1.16 -1.78
C GLY A 441 -3.13 -1.36 -2.36
N ILE A 442 -3.44 -0.73 -3.49
CA ILE A 442 -4.68 -0.86 -4.24
C ILE A 442 -4.36 -1.38 -5.64
N ASP A 443 -5.19 -2.28 -6.16
CA ASP A 443 -5.00 -2.87 -7.47
C ASP A 443 -5.25 -1.87 -8.60
N VAL A 444 -4.64 -2.15 -9.76
CA VAL A 444 -4.68 -1.30 -10.96
C VAL A 444 -6.11 -0.97 -11.40
N GLY A 445 -7.08 -1.87 -11.23
CA GLY A 445 -8.48 -1.61 -11.58
C GLY A 445 -9.11 -0.55 -10.68
N ALA A 446 -8.98 -0.71 -9.37
CA ALA A 446 -9.46 0.26 -8.39
C ALA A 446 -8.71 1.60 -8.44
N LYS A 447 -7.40 1.61 -8.78
CA LYS A 447 -6.64 2.85 -9.05
C LYS A 447 -7.34 3.71 -10.13
N ALA A 448 -7.74 3.09 -11.23
CA ALA A 448 -8.43 3.77 -12.33
C ALA A 448 -9.75 4.44 -11.90
N GLU A 449 -10.48 3.81 -10.97
CA GLU A 449 -11.74 4.38 -10.44
C GLU A 449 -11.47 5.60 -9.55
N ILE A 450 -10.45 5.53 -8.70
CA ILE A 450 -10.04 6.66 -7.85
C ILE A 450 -9.60 7.85 -8.71
N TYR A 451 -8.84 7.63 -9.78
CA TYR A 451 -8.42 8.72 -10.69
C TYR A 451 -9.58 9.42 -11.36
N LYS A 452 -10.62 8.66 -11.74
CA LYS A 452 -11.85 9.26 -12.29
C LYS A 452 -12.56 10.12 -11.25
N VAL A 453 -12.61 9.67 -9.99
CA VAL A 453 -13.21 10.46 -8.91
C VAL A 453 -12.43 11.77 -8.74
N MET A 454 -11.10 11.71 -8.64
CA MET A 454 -10.24 12.90 -8.53
C MET A 454 -10.46 13.86 -9.69
N ARG A 455 -10.47 13.36 -10.92
CA ARG A 455 -10.65 14.17 -12.13
C ARG A 455 -12.05 14.79 -12.21
N ASN A 456 -13.10 14.07 -11.82
CA ASN A 456 -14.46 14.59 -11.76
C ASN A 456 -14.59 15.69 -10.68
N LEU A 457 -13.94 15.53 -9.53
CA LEU A 457 -13.92 16.54 -8.48
C LEU A 457 -13.17 17.81 -8.93
N ALA A 458 -12.01 17.65 -9.57
CA ALA A 458 -11.29 18.77 -10.16
C ALA A 458 -12.16 19.51 -11.20
N ALA A 459 -12.83 18.77 -12.10
CA ALA A 459 -13.71 19.34 -13.13
C ALA A 459 -14.91 20.10 -12.57
N THR A 460 -15.41 19.73 -11.38
CA THR A 460 -16.47 20.48 -10.68
C THR A 460 -15.95 21.71 -9.90
N GLY A 461 -14.66 22.01 -10.00
CA GLY A 461 -14.03 23.20 -9.43
C GLY A 461 -13.46 23.02 -8.02
N LYS A 462 -13.35 21.78 -7.54
CA LYS A 462 -12.65 21.45 -6.29
C LYS A 462 -11.14 21.50 -6.50
N THR A 463 -10.40 21.92 -5.49
CA THR A 463 -8.93 21.89 -5.52
C THR A 463 -8.44 20.51 -5.12
N ILE A 464 -7.62 19.86 -5.95
CA ILE A 464 -7.09 18.52 -5.70
C ILE A 464 -5.57 18.59 -5.58
N LEU A 465 -5.05 18.15 -4.44
CA LEU A 465 -3.62 17.95 -4.20
C LEU A 465 -3.36 16.45 -4.13
N MET A 466 -2.41 15.94 -4.90
CA MET A 466 -2.09 14.53 -4.98
C MET A 466 -0.63 14.29 -4.61
N VAL A 467 -0.37 13.52 -3.56
CA VAL A 467 0.96 13.00 -3.24
C VAL A 467 1.02 11.55 -3.67
N SER A 468 2.08 11.17 -4.38
CA SER A 468 2.34 9.77 -4.70
C SER A 468 3.84 9.51 -4.87
N SER A 469 4.29 8.38 -4.37
CA SER A 469 5.63 7.83 -4.56
C SER A 469 5.78 7.11 -5.91
N GLU A 470 4.66 6.79 -6.57
CA GLU A 470 4.66 6.19 -7.90
C GLU A 470 4.65 7.30 -8.97
N LEU A 471 5.82 7.63 -9.53
CA LEU A 471 5.92 8.66 -10.57
C LEU A 471 5.00 8.45 -11.78
N PRO A 472 4.78 7.23 -12.30
CA PRO A 472 3.80 7.00 -13.35
C PRO A 472 2.40 7.49 -13.01
N GLU A 473 2.02 7.43 -11.74
CA GLU A 473 0.74 7.91 -11.24
C GLU A 473 0.65 9.43 -11.33
N ILE A 474 1.66 10.13 -10.80
CA ILE A 474 1.74 11.59 -10.89
C ILE A 474 1.70 12.05 -12.36
N ILE A 475 2.48 11.41 -13.23
CA ILE A 475 2.56 11.74 -14.67
C ILE A 475 1.23 11.45 -15.40
N SER A 476 0.47 10.46 -14.96
CA SER A 476 -0.80 10.09 -15.62
C SER A 476 -2.00 10.89 -15.14
N VAL A 477 -2.00 11.39 -13.90
CA VAL A 477 -3.18 11.99 -13.27
C VAL A 477 -3.05 13.49 -13.04
N CYS A 478 -1.86 14.01 -12.76
CA CYS A 478 -1.69 15.41 -12.36
C CYS A 478 -1.50 16.32 -13.57
N ASP A 479 -1.84 17.60 -13.44
CA ASP A 479 -1.66 18.59 -14.51
C ASP A 479 -0.35 19.37 -14.33
N ARG A 480 0.07 19.57 -13.08
CA ARG A 480 1.36 20.16 -12.69
C ARG A 480 1.99 19.35 -11.57
N ILE A 481 3.31 19.37 -11.50
CA ILE A 481 4.09 18.51 -10.61
C ILE A 481 5.04 19.38 -9.78
N ALA A 482 4.76 19.51 -8.49
CA ALA A 482 5.66 20.06 -7.49
C ALA A 482 6.65 18.99 -7.06
N ILE A 483 7.94 19.29 -7.20
CA ILE A 483 9.02 18.36 -6.86
C ILE A 483 9.65 18.77 -5.54
N PHE A 484 9.53 17.89 -4.55
CA PHE A 484 10.09 18.06 -3.22
C PHE A 484 11.49 17.51 -3.12
N ARG A 485 12.35 18.27 -2.44
CA ARG A 485 13.70 17.88 -2.06
C ARG A 485 14.05 18.46 -0.69
N GLU A 486 14.37 17.58 0.25
CA GLU A 486 14.85 17.94 1.60
C GLU A 486 13.99 19.03 2.29
N GLY A 487 12.67 18.85 2.27
CA GLY A 487 11.72 19.76 2.92
C GLY A 487 11.44 21.06 2.17
N THR A 488 11.95 21.22 0.94
CA THR A 488 11.74 22.40 0.08
C THR A 488 11.16 22.01 -1.28
N LEU A 489 10.53 22.96 -1.96
CA LEU A 489 10.17 22.81 -3.37
C LEU A 489 11.39 23.09 -4.25
N ALA A 490 11.89 22.07 -4.92
CA ALA A 490 13.00 22.19 -5.87
C ALA A 490 12.54 22.83 -7.18
N ASN A 491 11.38 22.42 -7.70
CA ASN A 491 10.78 22.96 -8.91
C ASN A 491 9.28 22.66 -9.00
N ILE A 492 8.56 23.34 -9.90
CA ILE A 492 7.19 22.99 -10.31
C ILE A 492 7.17 22.90 -11.83
N LEU A 493 6.83 21.73 -12.36
CA LEU A 493 6.79 21.46 -13.80
C LEU A 493 5.35 21.36 -14.31
N ASP A 494 5.12 21.83 -15.54
CA ASP A 494 3.87 21.57 -16.25
C ASP A 494 3.90 20.17 -16.86
N ASN A 495 2.91 19.32 -16.53
CA ASN A 495 2.88 17.92 -16.95
C ASN A 495 2.46 17.76 -18.43
N ASN A 496 3.37 18.05 -19.34
CA ASN A 496 3.18 17.88 -20.77
C ASN A 496 3.54 16.45 -21.26
N GLU A 497 3.46 16.20 -22.56
CA GLU A 497 3.77 14.88 -23.15
C GLU A 497 5.26 14.50 -23.08
N HIS A 498 6.14 15.46 -22.82
CA HIS A 498 7.59 15.27 -22.83
C HIS A 498 8.19 14.98 -21.45
N ILE A 499 7.43 15.13 -20.36
CA ILE A 499 7.91 14.83 -19.01
C ILE A 499 7.93 13.33 -18.77
N GLY A 500 9.12 12.80 -18.48
CA GLY A 500 9.36 11.44 -18.02
C GLY A 500 9.69 11.36 -16.52
N GLU A 501 9.84 10.13 -16.03
CA GLU A 501 10.27 9.86 -14.65
C GLU A 501 11.67 10.43 -14.36
N GLU A 502 12.59 10.36 -15.34
CA GLU A 502 13.97 10.85 -15.21
C GLU A 502 14.04 12.37 -14.97
N ASP A 503 13.18 13.14 -15.62
CA ASP A 503 13.11 14.59 -15.43
C ASP A 503 12.73 14.94 -13.99
N ILE A 504 11.72 14.25 -13.45
CA ILE A 504 11.25 14.45 -12.07
C ILE A 504 12.36 14.05 -11.09
N MET A 505 13.01 12.92 -11.32
CA MET A 505 14.07 12.41 -10.45
C MET A 505 15.29 13.31 -10.42
N THR A 506 15.65 13.93 -11.54
CA THR A 506 16.77 14.88 -11.62
C THR A 506 16.61 16.05 -10.64
N TRP A 507 15.38 16.54 -10.46
CA TRP A 507 15.10 17.60 -9.48
C TRP A 507 14.96 17.08 -8.04
N ALA A 508 14.49 15.84 -7.87
CA ALA A 508 14.25 15.23 -6.55
C ALA A 508 15.55 14.77 -5.87
N LEU A 509 16.61 14.49 -6.63
CA LEU A 509 17.91 14.06 -6.10
C LEU A 509 18.61 15.19 -5.33
N PRO A 510 19.30 14.88 -4.19
CA PRO A 510 20.15 15.83 -3.47
C PRO A 510 21.19 16.45 -4.41
N GLN A 511 21.40 17.75 -4.32
CA GLN A 511 22.54 18.38 -4.98
C GLN A 511 23.80 18.17 -4.14
N SER A 512 24.84 17.62 -4.77
CA SER A 512 26.13 17.33 -4.17
C SER A 512 26.87 18.57 -3.73
#